data_AF-A0A0C3N6W4-F1
#
_entry.id   AF-A0A0C3N6W4-F1
#
_cell.length_a   1.000
_cell.length_b   1.000
_cell.length_c   1.000
_cell.angle_alpha   90.00
_cell.angle_beta   90.00
_cell.angle_gamma   90.00
#
_symmetry.space_group_name_H-M   'P 1'
#
loop_
_entity.id
_entity.type
_entity.pdbx_description
1 polymer ?
#
loop_
_entity_poly.entity_id
_entity_poly.type
_entity_poly.pdbx_seq_one_letter_code
_entity_poly.pdbx_strand_id
1 'polypeptide(L)'
;LIVLLHNLLVMDYRLGHLGSVHDVWAFQGTCITSNPMQLIPCDHWMWVDSAYPLEMWCVVPFKKPKGGRLSQDQNVYNKYLSKVCT
;
A
#
# COMPACT_ATOMS: atom_id res chain seq x y z
N LEU A 1 -13.56 11.11 -6.36
CA LEU A 1 -13.52 12.21 -5.36
C LEU A 1 -12.11 12.23 -4.78
N ILE A 2 -11.34 13.28 -5.05
CA ILE A 2 -10.03 13.46 -4.40
C ILE A 2 -10.30 14.37 -3.19
N VAL A 3 -10.17 13.83 -1.99
CA VAL A 3 -10.24 14.63 -0.75
C VAL A 3 -8.80 14.94 -0.34
N LEU A 4 -8.40 16.20 -0.50
CA LEU A 4 -7.10 16.67 -0.01
C LEU A 4 -7.31 17.17 1.42
N LEU A 5 -6.83 16.41 2.39
CA LEU A 5 -6.53 16.96 3.71
C LEU A 5 -5.50 18.08 3.49
N HIS A 6 -5.71 19.22 4.14
CA HIS A 6 -4.99 20.48 3.91
C HIS A 6 -3.47 20.40 4.14
N ASN A 7 -2.97 19.26 4.60
CA ASN A 7 -1.57 18.99 4.89
C ASN A 7 -0.99 17.79 4.09
N LEU A 8 -1.73 17.22 3.13
CA LEU A 8 -1.28 16.08 2.33
C LEU A 8 -0.91 16.48 0.90
N LEU A 9 0.18 15.90 0.39
CA LEU A 9 0.67 16.08 -0.96
C LEU A 9 0.46 14.78 -1.76
N VAL A 10 -0.15 14.89 -2.94
CA VAL A 10 -0.19 13.79 -3.91
C VAL A 10 1.14 13.74 -4.63
N MET A 11 2.00 12.80 -4.22
CA MET A 11 3.34 12.61 -4.79
C MET A 11 3.33 11.83 -6.11
N ASP A 12 2.32 10.97 -6.31
CA ASP A 12 2.21 10.12 -7.48
C ASP A 12 0.75 9.73 -7.72
N TYR A 13 0.36 9.60 -8.97
CA TYR A 13 -0.95 9.09 -9.38
C TYR A 13 -0.88 8.43 -10.75
N ARG A 14 -1.72 7.41 -10.93
CA ARG A 14 -1.97 6.80 -12.25
C ARG A 14 -3.45 6.59 -12.46
N LEU A 15 -3.87 6.73 -13.71
CA LEU A 15 -5.21 6.35 -14.13
C LEU A 15 -5.21 4.85 -14.41
N GLY A 16 -6.17 4.14 -13.81
CA GLY A 16 -6.39 2.72 -14.10
C GLY A 16 -6.89 2.52 -15.53
N HIS A 17 -6.70 1.30 -16.04
CA HIS A 17 -7.27 0.90 -17.33
C HIS A 17 -8.80 0.74 -17.20
N LEU A 18 -9.52 1.05 -18.28
CA LEU A 18 -10.96 0.79 -18.36
C LEU A 18 -11.23 -0.73 -18.29
N GLY A 19 -12.20 -1.14 -17.46
CA GLY A 19 -12.54 -2.54 -17.21
C GLY A 19 -12.07 -3.04 -15.84
N SER A 20 -12.45 -4.26 -15.45
CA SER A 20 -12.07 -4.88 -14.16
C SER A 20 -10.61 -5.34 -14.15
N VAL A 21 -9.69 -4.46 -14.56
CA VAL A 21 -8.26 -4.68 -14.41
C VAL A 21 -7.92 -4.47 -12.94
N HIS A 22 -7.28 -5.44 -12.31
CA HIS A 22 -6.94 -5.39 -10.88
C HIS A 22 -6.11 -4.15 -10.54
N ASP A 23 -6.40 -3.50 -9.40
CA ASP A 23 -5.72 -2.29 -8.91
C ASP A 23 -4.19 -2.43 -8.87
N VAL A 24 -3.69 -3.65 -8.68
CA VAL A 24 -2.25 -4.00 -8.74
C VAL A 24 -1.61 -3.57 -10.05
N TRP A 25 -2.29 -3.70 -11.19
CA TRP A 25 -1.75 -3.28 -12.49
C TRP A 25 -1.65 -1.77 -12.62
N ALA A 26 -2.66 -1.05 -12.12
CA ALA A 26 -2.63 0.41 -12.10
C ALA A 26 -1.49 0.90 -11.19
N PHE A 27 -1.32 0.25 -10.03
CA PHE A 27 -0.22 0.53 -9.11
C PHE A 27 1.14 0.24 -9.73
N GLN A 28 1.34 -0.90 -10.41
CA GLN A 28 2.61 -1.22 -11.08
C GLN A 28 3.03 -0.18 -12.12
N GLY A 29 2.09 0.55 -12.71
CA GLY A 29 2.39 1.63 -13.66
C GLY A 29 2.86 2.93 -13.01
N THR A 30 2.77 3.09 -11.69
CA THR A 30 3.10 4.33 -10.96
C THR A 30 4.60 4.65 -10.99
N CYS A 31 4.97 5.89 -10.67
CA CYS A 31 6.37 6.27 -10.52
C CYS A 31 7.00 5.63 -9.28
N ILE A 32 6.22 5.45 -8.21
CA ILE A 32 6.68 4.85 -6.96
C ILE A 32 7.04 3.38 -7.12
N THR A 33 6.37 2.64 -8.03
CA THR A 33 6.75 1.26 -8.34
C THR A 33 7.96 1.15 -9.26
N SER A 34 8.20 2.12 -10.14
CA SER A 34 9.35 2.09 -11.06
C SER A 34 10.62 2.68 -10.44
N ASN A 35 10.48 3.66 -9.55
CA ASN A 35 11.59 4.33 -8.89
C ASN A 35 11.23 4.80 -7.47
N PRO A 36 11.05 3.87 -6.51
CA PRO A 36 10.60 4.19 -5.15
C PRO A 36 11.51 5.16 -4.42
N MET A 37 12.83 5.08 -4.64
CA MET A 37 13.83 5.90 -3.95
C MET A 37 13.76 7.40 -4.30
N GLN A 38 13.10 7.78 -5.40
CA GLN A 38 12.87 9.20 -5.72
C GLN A 38 11.72 9.82 -4.92
N LEU A 39 10.78 9.00 -4.43
CA LEU A 39 9.56 9.47 -3.78
C LEU A 39 9.51 9.11 -2.30
N ILE A 40 10.14 8.00 -1.91
CA ILE A 40 10.25 7.54 -0.53
C ILE A 40 11.69 7.81 -0.06
N PRO A 41 11.88 8.68 0.96
CA PRO A 41 13.19 8.93 1.53
C PRO A 41 13.86 7.65 2.06
N CYS A 42 15.19 7.69 2.19
CA CYS A 42 15.94 6.60 2.83
C CYS A 42 15.36 6.29 4.23
N ASP A 43 15.35 5.01 4.58
CA ASP A 43 14.82 4.47 5.84
C ASP A 43 13.31 4.73 6.09
N HIS A 44 12.58 5.15 5.05
CA HIS A 44 11.13 5.29 5.09
C HIS A 44 10.46 4.23 4.20
N TRP A 45 9.18 4.00 4.46
CA TRP A 45 8.35 3.05 3.75
C TRP A 45 6.89 3.46 3.90
N MET A 46 6.03 2.94 3.03
CA MET A 46 4.59 3.17 3.10
C MET A 46 3.81 1.92 3.46
N TRP A 47 2.71 2.11 4.18
CA TRP A 47 1.69 1.08 4.31
C TRP A 47 0.77 1.09 3.09
N VAL A 48 0.49 -0.09 2.54
CA VAL A 48 -0.35 -0.25 1.36
C VAL A 48 -1.33 -1.40 1.56
N ASP A 49 -2.39 -1.47 0.75
CA ASP A 49 -3.36 -2.57 0.82
C ASP A 49 -2.67 -3.93 0.62
N SER A 50 -3.21 -4.96 1.28
CA SER A 50 -2.71 -6.34 1.17
C SER A 50 -2.68 -6.90 -0.25
N ALA A 51 -3.44 -6.33 -1.19
CA ALA A 51 -3.44 -6.70 -2.61
C ALA A 51 -2.09 -6.47 -3.31
N TYR A 52 -1.27 -5.55 -2.82
CA TYR A 52 0.01 -5.17 -3.42
C TYR A 52 1.18 -6.06 -2.94
N PRO A 53 2.30 -6.10 -3.69
CA PRO A 53 3.48 -6.86 -3.27
C PRO A 53 4.13 -6.27 -2.01
N LEU A 54 4.74 -7.15 -1.20
CA LEU A 54 5.59 -6.76 -0.09
C LEU A 54 6.99 -6.43 -0.61
N GLU A 55 7.43 -5.19 -0.39
CA GLU A 55 8.78 -4.70 -0.76
C GLU A 55 9.40 -3.94 0.42
N MET A 56 10.70 -3.63 0.35
CA MET A 56 11.39 -2.85 1.40
C MET A 56 10.75 -1.48 1.66
N TRP A 57 10.16 -0.88 0.63
CA TRP A 57 9.51 0.43 0.67
C TRP A 57 7.97 0.34 0.73
N CYS A 58 7.41 -0.87 0.58
CA CYS A 58 5.96 -1.15 0.47
C CYS A 58 5.57 -2.25 1.47
N VAL A 59 5.05 -1.85 2.62
CA VAL A 59 4.68 -2.76 3.71
C VAL A 59 3.17 -2.99 3.69
N VAL A 60 2.77 -4.26 3.70
CA VAL A 60 1.36 -4.66 3.59
C VAL A 60 0.86 -5.43 4.82
N PRO A 61 -0.45 -5.40 5.13
CA PRO A 61 -1.04 -6.29 6.13
C PRO A 61 -0.84 -7.77 5.78
N PHE A 62 -0.75 -8.62 6.81
CA PHE A 62 -0.66 -10.06 6.61
C PHE A 62 -1.99 -10.62 6.10
N LYS A 63 -1.94 -11.37 4.99
CA LYS A 63 -3.08 -12.15 4.49
C LYS A 63 -3.18 -13.49 5.23
N LYS A 64 -4.40 -13.90 5.52
CA LYS A 64 -4.65 -15.24 6.07
C LYS A 64 -4.24 -16.30 5.04
N PRO A 65 -3.37 -17.27 5.40
CA PRO A 65 -3.00 -18.35 4.50
C PRO A 65 -4.18 -19.30 4.25
N LYS A 66 -4.21 -19.96 3.09
CA LYS A 66 -5.26 -20.96 2.78
C LYS A 66 -5.23 -22.09 3.81
N GLY A 67 -6.37 -22.34 4.46
CA GLY A 67 -6.50 -23.39 5.49
C GLY A 67 -5.83 -23.08 6.83
N GLY A 68 -5.19 -21.91 7.00
CA GLY A 68 -4.48 -21.54 8.22
C GLY A 68 -5.08 -20.34 8.95
N ARG A 69 -4.37 -19.84 9.96
CA ARG A 69 -4.72 -18.64 10.73
C ARG A 69 -3.49 -17.74 10.83
N LEU A 70 -3.73 -16.44 10.97
CA LEU A 70 -2.68 -15.51 11.33
C LEU A 70 -2.20 -15.80 12.77
N SER A 71 -0.91 -15.62 13.02
CA SER A 71 -0.37 -15.64 14.38
C SER A 71 -0.96 -14.51 15.22
N GLN A 72 -0.80 -14.57 16.54
CA GLN A 72 -1.23 -13.49 17.44
C GLN A 72 -0.56 -12.17 17.03
N ASP A 73 0.74 -12.18 16.77
CA ASP A 73 1.51 -10.99 16.40
C ASP A 73 1.05 -10.39 15.07
N GLN A 74 0.75 -11.23 14.07
CA GLN A 74 0.22 -10.78 12.78
C GLN A 74 -1.16 -10.13 12.94
N ASN A 75 -2.03 -10.68 13.80
CA ASN A 75 -3.32 -10.08 14.10
C ASN A 75 -3.17 -8.75 14.83
N VAL A 76 -2.25 -8.66 15.79
CA VAL A 76 -1.95 -7.42 16.53
C VAL A 76 -1.44 -6.35 15.58
N TYR A 77 -0.50 -6.69 14.69
CA TYR A 77 0.01 -5.80 13.65
C TYR A 77 -1.12 -5.27 12.76
N ASN A 78 -1.91 -6.16 12.15
CA ASN A 78 -3.02 -5.76 11.27
C ASN A 78 -4.06 -4.90 12.00
N LYS A 79 -4.32 -5.16 13.29
CA LYS A 79 -5.26 -4.39 14.12
C LYS A 79 -4.79 -2.96 14.41
N TYR A 80 -3.50 -2.75 14.61
CA TYR A 80 -2.97 -1.39 14.83
C TYR A 80 -2.87 -0.64 13.52
N LEU A 81 -2.45 -1.32 12.45
CA LEU A 81 -2.42 -0.74 11.11
C LEU A 81 -3.81 -0.23 10.68
N SER A 82 -4.88 -1.00 10.91
CA SER A 82 -6.24 -0.58 10.57
C SER A 82 -6.79 0.60 11.38
N LYS A 83 -6.06 1.06 12.40
CA LYS A 83 -6.42 2.21 13.24
C LYS A 83 -5.63 3.46 12.91
N VAL A 84 -4.66 3.38 11.99
CA VAL A 84 -3.94 4.57 11.53
C VAL A 84 -4.95 5.44 10.78
N CYS A 85 -5.35 6.54 11.42
CA CYS A 85 -6.15 7.59 10.80
C CYS A 85 -5.20 8.69 10.33
N THR A 86 -5.20 8.95 9.02
CA THR A 86 -4.54 10.10 8.38
C THR A 86 -5.53 11.23 8.16
#